data_AF-A0A2U9AZT2-F1
#
_entry.id   AF-A0A2U9AZT2-F1
#
_cell.length_a   1.000
_cell.length_b   1.000
_cell.length_c   1.000
_cell.angle_alpha   90.00
_cell.angle_beta   90.00
_cell.angle_gamma   90.00
#
_symmetry.space_group_name_H-M   'P 1'
#
loop_
_entity.id
_entity.type
_entity.pdbx_description
1 polymer ?
#
loop_
_entity_poly.entity_id
_entity_poly.type
_entity_poly.pdbx_seq_one_letter_code
_entity_poly.pdbx_strand_id
1 'polypeptide(L)'
;MDWAAQKLTSVTSSLSEQILTHLFSQEELSANTELVQAHRDRISKASNLINVELLWKTYNSRRDLNIDRSSCTFKCPVMLVVGDQAPYEDAAVECNSKMDPTTTSFLKMADAGGLPQLTQLFIRRY
;
A
#
# COMPACT_ATOMS: atom_id res chain seq x y z
N MET A 1 -4.82 20.98 -4.38
CA MET A 1 -3.73 21.74 -3.71
C MET A 1 -2.80 20.78 -2.94
N ASP A 2 -3.16 19.51 -2.82
CA ASP A 2 -2.49 18.47 -2.02
C ASP A 2 -1.27 17.80 -2.66
N TRP A 3 -1.12 17.83 -3.99
CA TRP A 3 0.02 17.18 -4.67
C TRP A 3 1.37 17.82 -4.29
N ALA A 4 1.37 19.15 -4.13
CA ALA A 4 2.56 19.91 -3.74
C ALA A 4 2.88 19.71 -2.25
N ALA A 5 1.86 19.60 -1.40
CA ALA A 5 2.02 19.26 0.01
C ALA A 5 2.57 17.84 0.18
N GLN A 6 1.99 16.84 -0.52
CA GLN A 6 2.49 15.46 -0.52
C GLN A 6 3.94 15.38 -1.01
N LYS A 7 4.32 16.14 -2.06
CA LYS A 7 5.70 16.21 -2.54
C LYS A 7 6.64 16.90 -1.56
N LEU A 8 6.23 18.00 -0.92
CA LEU A 8 7.04 18.71 0.08
C LEU A 8 7.23 17.89 1.36
N THR A 9 6.18 17.23 1.86
CA THR A 9 6.27 16.31 3.00
C THR A 9 7.16 15.12 2.66
N SER A 10 7.14 14.62 1.41
CA SER A 10 8.04 13.56 0.94
C SER A 10 9.53 13.95 0.90
N VAL A 11 9.87 15.25 0.85
CA VAL A 11 11.28 15.71 0.81
C VAL A 11 11.84 15.99 2.20
N THR A 12 11.01 16.35 3.18
CA THR A 12 11.44 16.70 4.54
C THR A 12 11.22 15.60 5.58
N SER A 13 10.44 14.57 5.25
CA SER A 13 10.15 13.44 6.14
C SER A 13 11.25 12.37 6.10
N SER A 14 11.51 11.74 7.25
CA SER A 14 12.43 10.60 7.33
C SER A 14 11.93 9.44 6.44
N LEU A 15 12.84 8.60 5.94
CA LEU A 15 12.49 7.41 5.16
C LEU A 15 11.44 6.53 5.86
N SER A 16 11.52 6.45 7.20
CA SER A 16 10.55 5.69 8.00
C SER A 16 9.15 6.27 7.88
N GLU A 17 9.00 7.59 7.98
CA GLU A 17 7.69 8.25 7.84
C GLU A 17 7.13 8.13 6.41
N GLN A 18 7.99 8.20 5.38
CA GLN A 18 7.57 7.99 3.99
C GLN A 18 7.02 6.60 3.77
N ILE A 19 7.67 5.57 4.32
CA ILE A 19 7.19 4.19 4.22
C ILE A 19 5.92 4.01 5.04
N LEU A 20 5.82 4.58 6.24
CA LEU A 20 4.62 4.47 7.08
C LEU A 20 3.39 5.12 6.44
N THR A 21 3.54 6.32 5.87
CA THR A 21 2.48 7.01 5.12
C THR A 21 2.06 6.27 3.84
N HIS A 22 2.93 5.41 3.32
CA HIS A 22 2.58 4.52 2.21
C HIS A 22 1.81 3.27 2.63
N LEU A 23 2.07 2.76 3.84
CA LEU A 23 1.51 1.49 4.33
C LEU A 23 0.24 1.66 5.14
N PHE A 24 0.02 2.82 5.78
CA PHE A 24 -1.09 3.05 6.71
C PHE A 24 -1.93 4.24 6.29
N SER A 25 -3.21 4.21 6.66
CA SER A 25 -4.09 5.35 6.49
C SER A 25 -3.69 6.50 7.41
N GLN A 26 -4.12 7.72 7.08
CA GLN A 26 -3.88 8.88 7.96
C GLN A 26 -4.53 8.71 9.33
N GLU A 27 -5.70 8.05 9.36
CA GLU A 27 -6.39 7.75 10.62
C GLU A 27 -5.57 6.78 11.47
N GLU A 28 -5.04 5.70 10.89
CA GLU A 28 -4.19 4.72 11.58
C GLU A 28 -2.91 5.38 12.13
N LEU A 29 -2.29 6.25 11.33
CA LEU A 29 -1.08 6.99 11.74
C LEU A 29 -1.38 7.98 12.86
N SER A 30 -2.52 8.66 12.80
CA SER A 30 -2.96 9.60 13.84
C SER A 30 -3.34 8.90 15.15
N ALA A 31 -3.96 7.72 15.05
CA ALA A 31 -4.29 6.87 16.20
C ALA A 31 -3.03 6.26 16.83
N ASN A 32 -1.92 6.18 16.07
CA ASN A 32 -0.61 5.72 16.53
C ASN A 32 -0.69 4.39 17.29
N THR A 33 -1.43 3.44 16.73
CA THR A 33 -1.68 2.12 17.32
C THR A 33 -0.37 1.35 17.56
N GLU A 34 -0.42 0.31 18.41
CA GLU A 34 0.74 -0.55 18.69
C GLU A 34 1.35 -1.12 17.40
N LEU A 35 0.52 -1.42 16.41
CA LEU A 35 0.96 -1.93 15.12
C LEU A 35 1.78 -0.89 14.34
N VAL A 36 1.32 0.36 14.31
CA VAL A 36 2.04 1.48 13.69
C VAL A 36 3.36 1.74 14.41
N GLN A 37 3.36 1.73 15.74
CA GLN A 37 4.58 1.90 16.55
C GLN A 37 5.58 0.77 16.30
N ALA A 38 5.13 -0.48 16.29
CA ALA A 38 5.97 -1.63 16.02
C ALA A 38 6.59 -1.57 14.61
N HIS A 39 5.82 -1.14 13.61
CA HIS A 39 6.34 -0.95 12.25
C HIS A 39 7.35 0.20 12.17
N ARG A 40 7.09 1.33 12.82
CA ARG A 40 8.00 2.48 12.89
C ARG A 40 9.33 2.07 13.52
N ASP A 41 9.28 1.37 14.64
CA ASP A 41 10.46 0.85 15.33
C ASP A 41 11.24 -0.13 14.46
N ARG A 42 10.55 -1.04 13.77
CA ARG A 42 11.19 -2.03 12.90
C ARG A 42 11.91 -1.40 11.72
N ILE A 43 11.33 -0.37 11.10
CA ILE A 43 11.96 0.32 9.96
C ILE A 43 13.15 1.16 10.45
N SER A 44 13.00 1.90 11.54
CA SER A 44 14.07 2.75 12.07
C SER A 44 15.27 1.95 12.59
N LYS A 45 15.04 0.75 13.15
CA LYS A 45 16.07 -0.16 13.64
C LYS A 45 16.52 -1.19 12.58
N ALA A 46 16.11 -1.04 11.32
CA ALA A 46 16.50 -1.97 10.27
C ALA A 46 18.03 -1.97 10.11
N SER A 47 18.63 -3.16 10.12
CA SER A 47 20.10 -3.31 10.05
C SER A 47 20.72 -2.78 8.77
N ASN A 48 19.93 -2.63 7.69
CA ASN A 48 20.39 -2.13 6.41
C ASN A 48 19.44 -1.07 5.83
N LEU A 49 19.46 0.12 6.44
CA LEU A 49 18.69 1.28 5.97
C LEU A 49 19.06 1.69 4.54
N ILE A 50 20.31 1.51 4.12
CA ILE A 50 20.78 1.84 2.77
C ILE A 50 20.01 1.04 1.72
N ASN A 51 19.87 -0.27 1.91
CA ASN A 51 19.12 -1.12 0.98
C ASN A 51 17.62 -0.81 1.00
N VAL A 52 17.07 -0.45 2.15
CA VAL A 52 15.67 0.00 2.26
C VAL A 52 15.46 1.29 1.46
N GLU A 53 16.39 2.24 1.54
CA GLU A 53 16.33 3.49 0.78
C GLU A 53 16.44 3.23 -0.74
N LEU A 54 17.34 2.34 -1.16
CA LEU A 54 17.47 1.94 -2.57
C LEU A 54 16.20 1.26 -3.10
N LEU A 55 15.59 0.39 -2.29
CA LEU A 55 14.31 -0.24 -2.63
C LEU A 55 13.20 0.80 -2.77
N TRP A 56 13.11 1.74 -1.83
CA TRP A 56 12.12 2.82 -1.86
C TRP A 56 12.29 3.73 -3.09
N LYS A 57 13.52 4.11 -3.42
CA LYS A 57 13.83 4.88 -4.63
C LYS A 57 13.43 4.13 -5.90
N THR A 58 13.72 2.84 -5.97
CA THR A 58 13.35 1.98 -7.10
C THR A 58 11.83 1.85 -7.24
N TYR A 59 11.11 1.73 -6.13
CA TYR A 59 9.64 1.71 -6.13
C TYR A 59 9.03 3.03 -6.62
N ASN A 60 9.60 4.17 -6.22
CA ASN A 60 9.14 5.48 -6.64
C ASN A 60 9.47 5.83 -8.10
N SER A 61 10.48 5.18 -8.69
CA SER A 61 10.83 5.32 -10.10
C SER A 61 10.15 4.28 -11.01
N ARG A 62 9.19 3.51 -10.47
CA ARG A 62 8.44 2.52 -11.25
C ARG A 62 7.76 3.16 -12.45
N ARG A 63 7.72 2.41 -13.55
CA ARG A 63 6.89 2.76 -14.72
C ARG A 63 5.52 2.14 -14.56
N ASP A 64 4.56 2.69 -15.29
CA ASP A 64 3.20 2.17 -15.30
C ASP A 64 3.18 0.71 -15.76
N LEU A 65 2.40 -0.08 -15.04
CA LEU A 65 2.11 -1.45 -15.42
C LEU A 65 1.11 -1.37 -16.58
N ASN A 66 1.60 -1.58 -17.81
CA ASN A 66 0.82 -1.43 -19.05
C ASN A 66 -0.15 -2.60 -19.25
N ILE A 67 -1.09 -2.74 -18.32
CA ILE A 67 -2.19 -3.69 -18.37
C ILE A 67 -3.37 -2.98 -19.00
N ASP A 68 -3.94 -3.64 -19.99
CA ASP A 68 -5.16 -3.20 -20.65
C ASP A 68 -6.06 -4.41 -20.84
N ARG A 69 -7.35 -4.19 -20.61
CA ARG A 69 -8.40 -5.20 -20.61
C ARG A 69 -8.56 -5.86 -21.97
N SER A 70 -8.15 -5.17 -23.04
CA SER A 70 -8.32 -5.63 -24.43
C SER A 70 -7.10 -6.33 -25.02
N SER A 71 -5.88 -6.04 -24.53
CA SER A 71 -4.65 -6.38 -25.26
C SER A 71 -3.58 -7.08 -24.41
N CYS A 72 -3.53 -6.82 -23.10
CA CYS A 72 -2.49 -7.35 -22.22
C CYS A 72 -2.99 -7.39 -20.78
N THR A 73 -3.57 -8.52 -20.38
CA THR A 73 -4.02 -8.77 -19.00
C THR A 73 -3.42 -10.06 -18.45
N PHE A 74 -3.53 -10.28 -17.13
CA PHE A 74 -3.01 -11.49 -16.51
C PHE A 74 -3.74 -12.74 -17.03
N LYS A 75 -3.00 -13.78 -17.37
CA LYS A 75 -3.55 -15.07 -17.83
C LYS A 75 -3.99 -16.00 -16.71
N CYS A 76 -3.72 -15.63 -15.46
CA CYS A 76 -4.10 -16.38 -14.27
C CYS A 76 -5.25 -15.68 -13.55
N PRO A 77 -6.05 -16.41 -12.74
CA PRO A 77 -7.00 -15.78 -11.84
C PRO A 77 -6.28 -14.86 -10.85
N VAL A 78 -6.79 -13.64 -10.69
CA VAL A 78 -6.23 -12.62 -9.79
C VAL A 78 -7.27 -12.25 -8.74
N MET A 79 -6.83 -12.11 -7.48
CA MET A 79 -7.64 -11.55 -6.41
C MET A 79 -6.98 -10.27 -5.92
N LEU A 80 -7.64 -9.14 -6.16
CA LEU A 80 -7.25 -7.86 -5.58
C LEU A 80 -7.89 -7.72 -4.20
N VAL A 81 -7.07 -7.44 -3.19
CA VAL A 81 -7.54 -7.23 -1.82
C VAL A 81 -7.11 -5.83 -1.38
N VAL A 82 -8.07 -5.05 -0.88
CA VAL A 82 -7.80 -3.70 -0.36
C VAL A 82 -8.67 -3.42 0.87
N GLY A 83 -8.13 -2.66 1.82
CA GLY A 83 -8.91 -2.17 2.96
C GLY A 83 -9.75 -0.95 2.57
N ASP A 84 -10.93 -0.80 3.17
CA ASP A 84 -11.83 0.33 2.95
C ASP A 84 -11.23 1.69 3.32
N GLN A 85 -10.26 1.73 4.23
CA GLN A 85 -9.56 2.95 4.64
C GLN A 85 -8.09 2.97 4.16
N ALA A 86 -7.72 2.13 3.20
CA ALA A 86 -6.33 2.04 2.73
C ALA A 86 -5.93 3.28 1.90
N PRO A 87 -4.69 3.78 2.04
CA PRO A 87 -4.23 4.97 1.30
C PRO A 87 -4.09 4.74 -0.22
N TYR A 88 -4.25 3.51 -0.69
CA TYR A 88 -4.13 3.09 -2.09
C TYR A 88 -5.44 2.48 -2.64
N GLU A 89 -6.58 2.74 -2.00
CA GLU A 89 -7.90 2.29 -2.44
C GLU A 89 -8.17 2.65 -3.92
N ASP A 90 -8.07 3.93 -4.26
CA ASP A 90 -8.34 4.42 -5.62
C ASP A 90 -7.45 3.73 -6.66
N ALA A 91 -6.17 3.53 -6.34
CA ALA A 91 -5.24 2.84 -7.22
C ALA A 91 -5.60 1.36 -7.41
N ALA A 92 -6.12 0.69 -6.37
CA ALA A 92 -6.59 -0.69 -6.47
C ALA A 92 -7.87 -0.80 -7.32
N VAL A 93 -8.78 0.17 -7.20
CA VAL A 93 -9.99 0.25 -8.04
C VAL A 93 -9.62 0.52 -9.49
N GLU A 94 -8.67 1.44 -9.75
CA GLU A 94 -8.16 1.70 -11.10
C GLU A 94 -7.50 0.44 -11.70
N CYS A 95 -6.68 -0.27 -10.91
CA CYS A 95 -6.06 -1.52 -11.34
C CYS A 95 -7.13 -2.58 -11.70
N ASN A 96 -8.18 -2.73 -10.89
CA ASN A 96 -9.28 -3.64 -11.17
C ASN A 96 -9.98 -3.29 -12.50
N SER A 97 -10.16 -2.00 -12.80
CA SER A 97 -10.82 -1.55 -14.03
C SER A 97 -10.11 -1.98 -15.32
N LYS A 98 -8.78 -2.13 -15.25
CA LYS A 98 -7.89 -2.52 -16.35
C LYS A 98 -7.76 -4.04 -16.52
N MET A 99 -8.29 -4.83 -15.57
CA MET A 99 -8.21 -6.29 -15.60
C MET A 99 -9.46 -6.95 -16.17
N ASP A 100 -9.31 -8.21 -16.59
CA ASP A 100 -10.43 -9.02 -17.08
C ASP A 100 -11.35 -9.42 -15.91
N PRO A 101 -12.65 -9.02 -15.92
CA PRO A 101 -13.57 -9.32 -14.83
C PRO A 101 -13.93 -10.80 -14.71
N THR A 102 -13.68 -11.62 -15.74
CA THR A 102 -14.01 -13.04 -15.71
C THR A 102 -13.00 -13.86 -14.91
N THR A 103 -11.78 -13.36 -14.79
CA THR A 103 -10.67 -13.99 -14.07
C THR A 103 -10.23 -13.19 -12.84
N THR A 104 -10.75 -11.98 -12.65
CA THR A 104 -10.38 -11.11 -11.54
C THR A 104 -11.50 -10.98 -10.52
N SER A 105 -11.16 -11.18 -9.24
CA SER A 105 -12.03 -10.89 -8.10
C SER A 105 -11.50 -9.70 -7.33
N PHE A 106 -12.39 -8.80 -6.89
CA PHE A 106 -12.04 -7.63 -6.08
C PHE A 106 -12.68 -7.77 -4.70
N LEU A 107 -11.86 -7.84 -3.66
CA LEU A 107 -12.26 -7.94 -2.26
C LEU A 107 -11.90 -6.63 -1.54
N LYS A 108 -12.93 -5.85 -1.24
CA LYS A 108 -12.83 -4.70 -0.35
C LYS A 108 -13.16 -5.13 1.07
N MET A 109 -12.19 -5.01 1.97
CA MET A 109 -12.36 -5.40 3.36
C MET A 109 -12.86 -4.21 4.18
N ALA A 110 -14.08 -4.33 4.70
CA ALA A 110 -14.70 -3.32 5.56
C ALA A 110 -13.90 -3.14 6.84
N ASP A 111 -13.83 -1.92 7.38
CA ASP A 111 -13.11 -1.59 8.62
C ASP A 111 -11.62 -1.99 8.61
N ALA A 112 -11.01 -2.13 7.43
CA ALA A 112 -9.59 -2.39 7.27
C ALA A 112 -8.85 -1.16 6.74
N GLY A 113 -7.71 -0.85 7.35
CA GLY A 113 -6.80 0.19 6.87
C GLY A 113 -5.78 -0.34 5.87
N GLY A 114 -4.55 0.17 5.94
CA GLY A 114 -3.55 -0.04 4.90
C GLY A 114 -2.83 -1.40 4.94
N LEU A 115 -2.97 -2.21 6.00
CA LEU A 115 -2.42 -3.58 6.07
C LEU A 115 -3.49 -4.62 6.45
N PRO A 116 -4.44 -4.90 5.54
CA PRO A 116 -5.53 -5.87 5.74
C PRO A 116 -5.09 -7.25 6.26
N GLN A 117 -3.90 -7.69 5.85
CA GLN A 117 -3.33 -8.98 6.23
C GLN A 117 -2.97 -9.10 7.71
N LEU A 118 -2.70 -7.98 8.37
CA LEU A 118 -2.37 -7.97 9.80
C LEU A 118 -3.62 -7.76 10.66
N THR A 119 -4.59 -6.97 10.17
CA THR A 119 -5.77 -6.60 10.94
C THR A 119 -6.89 -7.64 10.87
N GLN A 120 -7.09 -8.31 9.73
CA GLN A 120 -8.27 -9.15 9.52
C GLN A 120 -7.98 -10.58 9.08
N LEU A 121 -6.90 -10.81 8.32
CA LEU A 121 -6.51 -12.18 7.92
C LEU A 121 -5.93 -13.00 9.08
N PHE A 122 -5.56 -12.37 10.21
CA PHE A 122 -5.12 -13.09 11.42
C PHE A 122 -6.27 -13.72 12.24
N ILE A 123 -7.54 -13.53 11.83
CA ILE A 123 -8.74 -14.00 12.59
C ILE A 123 -9.17 -15.44 12.20
N ARG A 124 -8.33 -16.26 11.54
CA ARG A 124 -8.62 -17.69 11.31
C ARG A 124 -7.49 -18.65 11.72
N ARG A 125 -6.84 -18.38 12.85
CA ARG A 125 -5.88 -19.31 13.48
C ARG A 125 -6.22 -19.72 14.92
N TYR A 126 -7.50 -19.71 15.29
CA TYR A 126 -8.01 -20.39 16.48
C TYR A 126 -9.31 -21.10 16.17
#